data_AF-C4XJJ4-F1
#
_entry.id   AF-C4XJJ4-F1
#
_cell.length_a   1.000
_cell.length_b   1.000
_cell.length_c   1.000
_cell.angle_alpha   90.00
_cell.angle_beta   90.00
_cell.angle_gamma   90.00
#
_symmetry.space_group_name_H-M   'P 1'
#
loop_
_entity.id
_entity.type
_entity.pdbx_description
1 polymer ?
#
loop_
_entity_poly.entity_id
_entity_poly.type
_entity_poly.pdbx_seq_one_letter_code
_entity_poly.pdbx_strand_id
1 'polypeptide(L)'
;MTNNFKYFFMKKTKGYAMNPNNDTDVQEQENNALRSYLQRSEVRLSTMHRIGSSFIGGAGLLILLPVIMKDSMTSISAKIYSLIIAENYAAATTLAIPFIVIVFIPIYSIIKVLHDLTRFYFNPTLPDDPSESFHPRFSLTAIPFSEMVLNNIKTEIRKRQFNVKYKYFIFPPFDKSRPAYDKILKDETLRKIALNDAQYIDKSQEEKPNLGKEYHRMLLAFGLSGAYNRDLIDEVALQELSIIRSNIILRRLLMRYIKAILLIIWTSVIFL
;
A
#
# COMPACT_ATOMS: atom_id res chain seq x y z
N MET A 1 21.81 5.79 17.77
CA MET A 1 22.30 6.67 16.68
C MET A 1 21.12 7.49 16.15
N THR A 2 20.64 8.41 16.98
CA THR A 2 19.37 9.12 16.81
C THR A 2 19.62 10.52 17.35
N ASN A 3 19.93 11.49 16.48
CA ASN A 3 19.87 12.93 16.79
C ASN A 3 20.18 13.90 15.62
N ASN A 4 20.40 13.44 14.39
CA ASN A 4 20.89 14.34 13.32
C ASN A 4 19.83 14.93 12.37
N PHE A 5 18.53 14.66 12.53
CA PHE A 5 17.52 15.23 11.63
C PHE A 5 16.99 16.62 12.03
N LYS A 6 17.33 17.12 13.23
CA LYS A 6 16.81 18.40 13.75
C LYS A 6 17.55 19.64 13.25
N TYR A 7 18.68 19.49 12.55
CA TYR A 7 19.57 20.61 12.20
C TYR A 7 19.44 21.12 10.75
N PHE A 8 18.63 20.50 9.89
CA PHE A 8 18.60 20.91 8.48
C PHE A 8 17.62 22.04 8.14
N PHE A 9 16.68 22.38 9.03
CA PHE A 9 15.70 23.45 8.79
C PHE A 9 16.03 24.80 9.44
N MET A 10 17.10 24.90 10.23
CA MET A 10 17.40 26.12 10.98
C MET A 10 18.34 27.05 10.20
N LYS A 11 17.95 27.48 8.99
CA LYS A 11 18.68 28.51 8.22
C LYS A 11 18.01 29.88 8.39
N LYS A 12 18.28 30.49 9.54
CA LYS A 12 18.46 31.93 9.82
C LYS A 12 17.74 32.91 8.87
N THR A 13 16.48 33.22 9.16
CA THR A 13 15.85 34.46 8.68
C THR A 13 16.37 35.63 9.53
N LYS A 14 16.95 36.63 8.87
CA LYS A 14 17.43 37.87 9.49
C LYS A 14 16.26 38.63 10.13
N GLY A 15 16.52 39.18 11.30
CA GLY A 15 15.54 39.86 12.15
C GLY A 15 14.79 40.98 11.43
N TYR A 16 13.47 40.85 11.48
CA TYR A 16 12.54 41.97 11.53
C TYR A 16 11.86 41.89 12.90
N ALA A 17 11.74 43.02 13.59
CA ALA A 17 11.02 43.10 14.85
C ALA A 17 9.57 42.62 14.62
N MET A 18 9.26 41.43 15.14
CA MET A 18 7.97 40.74 14.96
C MET A 18 6.89 41.45 15.77
N ASN A 19 5.88 41.94 15.07
CA ASN A 19 4.59 42.32 15.64
C ASN A 19 3.85 41.01 16.00
N PRO A 20 3.35 40.81 17.23
CA PRO A 20 2.72 39.55 17.64
C PRO A 20 1.47 39.15 16.82
N ASN A 21 0.87 40.09 16.08
CA ASN A 21 -0.22 39.78 15.12
C ASN A 21 0.29 39.22 13.78
N ASN A 22 1.57 39.41 13.43
CA ASN A 22 2.17 38.82 12.23
C ASN A 22 2.49 37.33 12.43
N ASP A 23 2.73 36.87 13.65
CA ASP A 23 3.15 35.49 13.92
C ASP A 23 2.00 34.51 13.70
N THR A 24 0.77 34.89 14.05
CA THR A 24 -0.44 34.10 13.79
C THR A 24 -0.75 34.04 12.30
N ASP A 25 -0.58 35.16 11.58
CA ASP A 25 -0.82 35.23 10.14
C ASP A 25 0.24 34.43 9.36
N VAL A 26 1.50 34.47 9.77
CA VAL A 26 2.59 33.67 9.19
C VAL A 26 2.36 32.18 9.44
N GLN A 27 1.98 31.79 10.67
CA GLN A 27 1.69 30.39 10.99
C GLN A 27 0.47 29.87 10.23
N GLU A 28 -0.56 30.69 10.03
CA GLU A 28 -1.72 30.33 9.21
C GLU A 28 -1.34 30.16 7.73
N GLN A 29 -0.48 31.04 7.20
CA GLN A 29 0.05 30.91 5.84
C GLN A 29 0.88 29.64 5.66
N GLU A 30 1.75 29.29 6.61
CA GLU A 30 2.52 28.05 6.59
C GLU A 30 1.60 26.82 6.62
N ASN A 31 0.60 26.80 7.50
CA ASN A 31 -0.38 25.72 7.58
C ASN A 31 -1.19 25.58 6.29
N ASN A 32 -1.59 26.68 5.68
CA ASN A 32 -2.29 26.68 4.40
C ASN A 32 -1.40 26.17 3.26
N ALA A 33 -0.10 26.51 3.28
CA ALA A 33 0.87 25.97 2.34
C ALA A 33 1.02 24.44 2.48
N LEU A 34 1.13 23.93 3.72
CA LEU A 34 1.19 22.49 4.00
C LEU A 34 -0.07 21.75 3.53
N ARG A 35 -1.26 22.29 3.80
CA ARG A 35 -2.55 21.73 3.30
C ARG A 35 -2.61 21.70 1.78
N SER A 36 -2.20 22.79 1.13
CA SER A 36 -2.15 22.87 -0.34
C SER A 36 -1.18 21.84 -0.93
N TYR A 37 -0.09 21.53 -0.21
CA TYR A 37 0.86 20.51 -0.61
C TYR A 37 0.24 19.11 -0.49
N LEU A 38 -0.45 18.80 0.62
CA LEU A 38 -1.15 17.52 0.80
C LEU A 38 -2.18 17.29 -0.31
N GLN A 39 -3.01 18.29 -0.63
CA GLN A 39 -4.00 18.20 -1.72
C GLN A 39 -3.34 17.89 -3.07
N ARG A 40 -2.26 18.59 -3.43
CA ARG A 40 -1.53 18.32 -4.68
C ARG A 40 -0.89 16.93 -4.67
N SER A 41 -0.41 16.49 -3.52
CA SER A 41 0.19 15.18 -3.33
C SER A 41 -0.83 14.05 -3.48
N GLU A 42 -2.05 14.22 -2.97
CA GLU A 42 -3.17 13.29 -3.20
C GLU A 42 -3.53 13.15 -4.68
N VAL A 43 -3.56 14.26 -5.42
CA VAL A 43 -3.79 14.23 -6.88
C VAL A 43 -2.70 13.42 -7.58
N ARG A 44 -1.43 13.66 -7.24
CA ARG A 44 -0.29 12.89 -7.79
C ARG A 44 -0.40 11.41 -7.43
N LEU A 45 -0.70 11.09 -6.18
CA LEU A 45 -0.85 9.70 -5.74
C LEU A 45 -2.03 9.01 -6.44
N SER A 46 -3.13 9.73 -6.66
CA SER A 46 -4.27 9.25 -7.46
C SER A 46 -3.85 8.93 -8.89
N THR A 47 -3.07 9.81 -9.54
CA THR A 47 -2.55 9.53 -10.88
C THR A 47 -1.63 8.30 -10.90
N MET A 48 -0.73 8.14 -9.92
CA MET A 48 0.12 6.95 -9.80
C MET A 48 -0.72 5.68 -9.57
N HIS A 49 -1.78 5.76 -8.77
CA HIS A 49 -2.70 4.65 -8.57
C HIS A 49 -3.43 4.27 -9.86
N ARG A 50 -3.89 5.24 -10.66
CA ARG A 50 -4.49 4.96 -11.98
C ARG A 50 -3.51 4.30 -12.95
N ILE A 51 -2.23 4.70 -12.91
CA ILE A 51 -1.19 4.04 -13.70
C ILE A 51 -1.00 2.60 -13.18
N GLY A 52 -0.89 2.41 -11.85
CA GLY A 52 -0.82 1.08 -11.23
C GLY A 52 -2.00 0.17 -11.61
N SER A 53 -3.22 0.70 -11.58
CA SER A 53 -4.42 -0.05 -11.96
C SER A 53 -4.47 -0.35 -13.45
N SER A 54 -3.90 0.49 -14.32
CA SER A 54 -3.77 0.18 -15.75
C SER A 54 -2.88 -1.04 -16.02
N PHE A 55 -1.86 -1.25 -15.18
CA PHE A 55 -1.03 -2.46 -15.25
C PHE A 55 -1.78 -3.72 -14.76
N ILE A 56 -2.71 -3.57 -13.80
CA ILE A 56 -3.60 -4.66 -13.34
C ILE A 56 -4.66 -4.99 -14.40
N GLY A 57 -5.32 -3.96 -14.90
CA GLY A 57 -6.47 -4.05 -15.79
C GLY A 57 -6.16 -4.60 -17.17
N GLY A 58 -4.88 -4.83 -17.48
CA GLY A 58 -4.52 -5.59 -18.68
C GLY A 58 -4.39 -4.72 -19.93
N ALA A 59 -3.41 -3.83 -19.96
CA ALA A 59 -2.77 -3.58 -21.23
C ALA A 59 -1.94 -4.85 -21.57
N GLY A 60 -2.33 -5.61 -22.59
CA GLY A 60 -1.50 -6.62 -23.25
C GLY A 60 -1.18 -7.92 -22.50
N LEU A 61 -0.43 -7.88 -21.39
CA LEU A 61 0.40 -9.01 -20.93
C LEU A 61 -0.38 -10.30 -20.62
N LEU A 62 -1.46 -10.22 -19.83
CA LEU A 62 -2.28 -11.38 -19.45
C LEU A 62 -3.19 -11.89 -20.58
N ILE A 63 -3.52 -11.03 -21.55
CA ILE A 63 -4.36 -11.38 -22.70
C ILE A 63 -3.50 -11.97 -23.83
N LEU A 64 -2.28 -11.45 -24.02
CA LEU A 64 -1.32 -11.92 -25.03
C LEU A 64 -0.85 -13.35 -24.73
N LEU A 65 -0.64 -13.69 -23.46
CA LEU A 65 -0.09 -14.99 -23.09
C LEU A 65 -0.96 -16.17 -23.58
N PRO A 66 -2.28 -16.25 -23.32
CA PRO A 66 -3.11 -17.35 -23.82
C PRO A 66 -3.21 -17.40 -25.35
N VAL A 67 -3.28 -16.24 -26.01
CA VAL A 67 -3.44 -16.15 -27.47
C VAL A 67 -2.21 -16.68 -28.19
N ILE A 68 -1.02 -16.29 -27.73
CA ILE A 68 0.26 -16.73 -28.31
C ILE A 68 0.55 -18.19 -27.98
N MET A 69 0.25 -18.63 -26.76
CA MET A 69 0.62 -19.97 -26.31
C MET A 69 -0.23 -21.07 -26.95
N LYS A 70 -1.48 -20.80 -27.35
CA LYS A 70 -2.44 -21.85 -27.72
C LYS A 70 -1.98 -22.72 -28.91
N ASP A 71 -1.54 -22.13 -30.01
CA ASP A 71 -1.28 -22.88 -31.25
C ASP A 71 0.15 -23.42 -31.32
N SER A 72 1.11 -22.66 -30.79
CA SER A 72 2.51 -23.09 -30.77
C SER A 72 2.79 -24.18 -29.73
N MET A 73 2.18 -24.10 -28.54
CA MET A 73 2.39 -25.13 -27.51
C MET A 73 1.81 -26.49 -27.91
N THR A 74 0.64 -26.50 -28.54
CA THR A 74 0.00 -27.75 -28.99
C THR A 74 0.83 -28.44 -30.08
N SER A 75 1.34 -27.67 -31.04
CA SER A 75 2.19 -28.19 -32.12
C SER A 75 3.51 -28.77 -31.61
N ILE A 76 4.21 -28.07 -30.70
CA ILE A 76 5.50 -28.52 -30.17
C ILE A 76 5.34 -29.68 -29.19
N SER A 77 4.34 -29.64 -28.32
CA SER A 77 4.06 -30.73 -27.38
C SER A 77 3.71 -32.04 -28.13
N ALA A 78 2.93 -31.95 -29.22
CA ALA A 78 2.65 -33.10 -30.07
C ALA A 78 3.93 -33.66 -30.74
N LYS A 79 4.83 -32.78 -31.19
CA LYS A 79 6.11 -33.21 -31.77
C LYS A 79 7.02 -33.89 -30.74
N ILE A 80 7.12 -33.35 -29.54
CA ILE A 80 7.84 -33.98 -28.42
C ILE A 80 7.24 -35.36 -28.12
N TYR A 81 5.91 -35.44 -28.01
CA TYR A 81 5.22 -36.70 -27.75
C TYR A 81 5.47 -37.75 -28.84
N SER A 82 5.46 -37.34 -30.11
CA SER A 82 5.78 -38.25 -31.22
C SER A 82 7.22 -38.79 -31.17
N LEU A 83 8.18 -37.97 -30.75
CA LEU A 83 9.59 -38.40 -30.59
C LEU A 83 9.78 -39.35 -29.41
N ILE A 84 8.98 -39.18 -28.35
CA ILE A 84 8.96 -40.10 -27.20
C ILE A 84 8.40 -41.47 -27.62
N ILE A 85 7.31 -41.50 -28.40
CA ILE A 85 6.74 -42.76 -28.93
C ILE A 85 7.72 -43.46 -29.86
N ALA A 86 8.46 -42.70 -30.67
CA ALA A 86 9.49 -43.23 -31.57
C ALA A 86 10.79 -43.65 -30.86
N GLU A 87 10.81 -43.71 -29.53
CA GLU A 87 11.96 -44.07 -28.68
C GLU A 87 13.21 -43.19 -28.89
N ASN A 88 13.06 -42.02 -29.53
CA ASN A 88 14.15 -41.08 -29.79
C ASN A 88 14.26 -40.05 -28.65
N TYR A 89 14.68 -40.53 -27.48
CA TYR A 89 14.80 -39.69 -26.28
C TYR A 89 15.82 -38.56 -26.42
N ALA A 90 16.88 -38.74 -27.21
CA ALA A 90 17.89 -37.71 -27.44
C ALA A 90 17.31 -36.50 -28.20
N ALA A 91 16.55 -36.74 -29.28
CA ALA A 91 15.87 -35.66 -29.99
C ALA A 91 14.75 -35.04 -29.14
N ALA A 92 14.00 -35.86 -28.40
CA ALA A 92 12.93 -35.39 -27.52
C ALA A 92 13.46 -34.44 -26.44
N THR A 93 14.55 -34.81 -25.76
CA THR A 93 15.18 -33.99 -24.70
C THR A 93 15.79 -32.71 -25.25
N THR A 94 16.47 -32.78 -26.41
CA THR A 94 17.06 -31.62 -27.08
C THR A 94 16.00 -30.56 -27.43
N LEU A 95 14.78 -30.99 -27.76
CA LEU A 95 13.66 -30.08 -28.08
C LEU A 95 12.86 -29.66 -26.83
N ALA A 96 12.72 -30.54 -25.84
CA ALA A 96 11.97 -30.28 -24.62
C ALA A 96 12.65 -29.25 -23.70
N ILE A 97 13.98 -29.29 -23.55
CA ILE A 97 14.71 -28.32 -22.69
C ILE A 97 14.49 -26.87 -23.14
N PRO A 98 14.79 -26.46 -24.39
CA PRO A 98 14.57 -25.09 -24.82
C PRO A 98 13.09 -24.72 -24.81
N PHE A 99 12.18 -25.66 -25.12
CA PHE A 99 10.75 -25.43 -25.01
C PHE A 99 10.34 -25.06 -23.58
N ILE A 100 10.76 -25.83 -22.58
CA ILE A 100 10.48 -25.54 -21.16
C ILE A 100 11.04 -24.17 -20.77
N VAL A 101 12.29 -23.86 -21.15
CA VAL A 101 12.93 -22.57 -20.84
C VAL A 101 12.16 -21.40 -21.43
N ILE A 102 11.78 -21.50 -22.72
CA ILE A 102 11.04 -20.46 -23.44
C ILE A 102 9.65 -20.23 -22.82
N VAL A 103 9.01 -21.27 -22.29
CA VAL A 103 7.72 -21.16 -21.58
C VAL A 103 7.89 -20.59 -20.17
N PHE A 104 8.94 -20.98 -19.45
CA PHE A 104 9.16 -20.56 -18.06
C PHE A 104 9.53 -19.08 -17.94
N ILE A 105 10.34 -18.56 -18.88
CA ILE A 105 10.79 -17.16 -18.89
C ILE A 105 9.62 -16.14 -18.84
N PRO A 106 8.61 -16.19 -19.75
CA PRO A 106 7.49 -15.25 -19.74
C PRO A 106 6.63 -15.41 -18.49
N ILE A 107 6.37 -16.65 -18.04
CA ILE A 107 5.63 -16.90 -16.78
C ILE A 107 6.36 -16.28 -15.59
N TYR A 108 7.66 -16.49 -15.47
CA TYR A 108 8.48 -15.91 -14.41
C TYR A 108 8.48 -14.37 -14.46
N SER A 109 8.52 -13.79 -15.66
CA SER A 109 8.44 -12.34 -15.84
C SER A 109 7.11 -11.76 -15.34
N ILE A 110 5.99 -12.44 -15.59
CA ILE A 110 4.67 -12.06 -15.07
C ILE A 110 4.65 -12.11 -13.54
N ILE A 111 5.18 -13.19 -12.94
CA ILE A 111 5.27 -13.33 -11.48
C ILE A 111 6.06 -12.17 -10.88
N LYS A 112 7.16 -11.76 -11.51
CA LYS A 112 7.97 -10.60 -11.06
C LYS A 112 7.23 -9.27 -11.17
N VAL A 113 6.34 -9.10 -12.15
CA VAL A 113 5.48 -7.91 -12.28
C VAL A 113 4.41 -7.93 -11.18
N LEU A 114 3.73 -9.07 -10.97
CA LEU A 114 2.73 -9.23 -9.91
C LEU A 114 3.33 -8.97 -8.52
N HIS A 115 4.54 -9.45 -8.27
CA HIS A 115 5.22 -9.21 -7.00
C HIS A 115 5.61 -7.74 -6.79
N ASP A 116 5.96 -7.00 -7.84
CA ASP A 116 6.21 -5.56 -7.69
C ASP A 116 4.92 -4.76 -7.53
N LEU A 117 3.84 -5.22 -8.18
CA LEU A 117 2.52 -4.66 -8.03
C LEU A 117 1.99 -4.85 -6.60
N THR A 118 2.17 -6.02 -5.99
CA THR A 118 1.79 -6.21 -4.58
C THR A 118 2.58 -5.27 -3.68
N ARG A 119 3.88 -5.06 -3.92
CA ARG A 119 4.68 -4.08 -3.15
C ARG A 119 4.29 -2.62 -3.40
N PHE A 120 3.66 -2.31 -4.54
CA PHE A 120 3.11 -1.00 -4.84
C PHE A 120 1.86 -0.71 -3.99
N TYR A 121 0.97 -1.70 -3.88
CA TYR A 121 -0.27 -1.58 -3.12
C TYR A 121 -0.11 -1.83 -1.62
N PHE A 122 0.85 -2.67 -1.22
CA PHE A 122 1.01 -3.11 0.16
C PHE A 122 2.33 -2.65 0.77
N ASN A 123 2.24 -2.11 1.99
CA ASN A 123 3.37 -1.73 2.82
C ASN A 123 3.69 -2.86 3.80
N PRO A 124 4.96 -3.28 3.91
CA PRO A 124 5.37 -4.35 4.83
C PRO A 124 5.48 -3.89 6.29
N THR A 125 5.66 -2.59 6.54
CA THR A 125 6.00 -2.04 7.86
C THR A 125 4.95 -1.06 8.35
N LEU A 126 4.73 -1.04 9.67
CA LEU A 126 4.07 0.08 10.33
C LEU A 126 5.01 1.30 10.38
N PRO A 127 4.47 2.52 10.29
CA PRO A 127 5.17 3.68 10.82
C PRO A 127 5.30 3.47 12.34
N ASP A 128 6.53 3.42 12.83
CA ASP A 128 6.94 3.26 14.24
C ASP A 128 7.08 1.84 14.82
N ASP A 129 7.05 0.78 14.00
CA ASP A 129 7.42 -0.56 14.48
C ASP A 129 8.79 -1.00 13.94
N PRO A 130 9.83 -1.11 14.80
CA PRO A 130 11.12 -1.70 14.42
C PRO A 130 11.09 -3.23 14.36
N SER A 131 9.98 -3.88 14.73
CA SER A 131 9.84 -5.33 14.68
C SER A 131 9.66 -5.82 13.23
N GLU A 132 10.32 -6.92 12.87
CA GLU A 132 10.31 -7.55 11.54
C GLU A 132 8.95 -8.18 11.15
N SER A 133 7.86 -7.85 11.85
CA SER A 133 6.55 -8.45 11.65
C SER A 133 5.84 -7.85 10.43
N PHE A 134 5.60 -8.68 9.40
CA PHE A 134 4.94 -8.28 8.17
C PHE A 134 3.43 -8.11 8.38
N HIS A 135 2.97 -6.86 8.44
CA HIS A 135 1.55 -6.52 8.48
C HIS A 135 1.15 -5.85 7.17
N PRO A 136 0.57 -6.59 6.19
CA PRO A 136 0.23 -6.01 4.90
C PRO A 136 -0.84 -4.94 5.08
N ARG A 137 -0.47 -3.68 4.86
CA ARG A 137 -1.37 -2.53 4.86
C ARG A 137 -1.42 -1.91 3.49
N PHE A 138 -2.57 -1.35 3.12
CA PHE A 138 -2.63 -0.56 1.90
C PHE A 138 -1.69 0.64 2.01
N SER A 139 -1.00 0.96 0.91
CA SER A 139 -0.09 2.11 0.82
C SER A 139 -0.82 3.44 0.97
N LEU A 140 -2.11 3.46 0.60
CA LEU A 140 -3.06 4.52 0.90
C LEU A 140 -3.68 4.24 2.28
N THR A 141 -3.13 4.87 3.31
CA THR A 141 -3.70 4.84 4.67
C THR A 141 -4.86 5.81 4.80
N ALA A 142 -5.74 5.55 5.76
CA ALA A 142 -6.77 6.51 6.11
C ALA A 142 -6.14 7.78 6.73
N ILE A 143 -6.66 8.95 6.38
CA ILE A 143 -6.17 10.26 6.84
C ILE A 143 -7.17 10.78 7.89
N PRO A 144 -6.81 10.82 9.18
CA PRO A 144 -7.67 11.41 10.20
C PRO A 144 -7.58 12.94 10.18
N PHE A 145 -8.56 13.58 10.81
CA PHE A 145 -8.58 15.03 10.95
C PHE A 145 -7.42 15.52 11.84
N SER A 146 -6.61 16.46 11.36
CA SER A 146 -5.45 17.01 12.07
C SER A 146 -5.84 17.79 13.34
N GLU A 147 -4.97 17.80 14.36
CA GLU A 147 -5.22 18.43 15.67
C GLU A 147 -5.15 19.95 15.65
N MET A 148 -4.38 20.54 14.73
CA MET A 148 -4.10 21.98 14.73
C MET A 148 -5.34 22.88 14.50
N VAL A 149 -6.47 22.34 14.03
CA VAL A 149 -7.54 23.17 13.44
C VAL A 149 -8.67 23.53 14.40
N LEU A 150 -8.84 22.85 15.55
CA LEU A 150 -9.67 23.22 16.72
C LEU A 150 -9.95 21.93 17.51
N ASN A 151 -9.37 21.78 18.71
CA ASN A 151 -9.57 20.59 19.57
C ASN A 151 -11.06 20.27 19.83
N ASN A 152 -11.91 21.29 19.85
CA ASN A 152 -13.35 21.13 20.10
C ASN A 152 -14.08 20.44 18.95
N ILE A 153 -13.76 20.75 17.69
CA ILE A 153 -14.41 20.15 16.52
C ILE A 153 -13.99 18.69 16.38
N LYS A 154 -12.70 18.40 16.57
CA LYS A 154 -12.20 17.02 16.49
C LYS A 154 -12.84 16.12 17.54
N THR A 155 -12.99 16.64 18.76
CA THR A 155 -13.68 15.91 19.85
C THR A 155 -15.14 15.62 19.49
N GLU A 156 -15.83 16.58 18.88
CA GLU A 156 -17.21 16.40 18.43
C GLU A 156 -17.34 15.41 17.25
N ILE A 157 -16.42 15.48 16.28
CA ILE A 157 -16.34 14.48 15.19
C ILE A 157 -16.11 13.09 15.76
N ARG A 158 -15.18 12.94 16.71
CA ARG A 158 -14.89 11.66 17.37
C ARG A 158 -16.12 11.13 18.11
N LYS A 159 -16.78 11.94 18.92
CA LYS A 159 -18.04 11.55 19.61
C LYS A 159 -19.08 11.04 18.63
N ARG A 160 -19.18 11.66 17.45
CA ARG A 160 -20.09 11.21 16.38
C ARG A 160 -19.61 9.93 15.71
N GLN A 161 -18.33 9.81 15.36
CA GLN A 161 -17.76 8.60 14.74
C GLN A 161 -17.98 7.36 15.62
N PHE A 162 -17.72 7.47 16.93
CA PHE A 162 -17.87 6.38 17.89
C PHE A 162 -19.31 6.21 18.41
N ASN A 163 -20.27 6.97 17.87
CA ASN A 163 -21.68 6.78 18.16
C ASN A 163 -22.13 5.41 17.64
N VAL A 164 -23.01 4.74 18.41
CA VAL A 164 -23.57 3.41 18.13
C VAL A 164 -24.11 3.30 16.71
N LYS A 165 -24.65 4.38 16.14
CA LYS A 165 -25.20 4.40 14.77
C LYS A 165 -24.15 4.11 13.68
N TYR A 166 -22.91 4.59 13.83
CA TYR A 166 -21.86 4.43 12.81
C TYR A 166 -20.99 3.20 13.05
N LYS A 167 -21.02 2.62 14.26
CA LYS A 167 -20.28 1.40 14.59
C LYS A 167 -20.59 0.23 13.64
N TYR A 168 -21.86 0.06 13.30
CA TYR A 168 -22.30 -1.01 12.38
C TYR A 168 -22.00 -0.73 10.91
N PHE A 169 -21.57 0.49 10.58
CA PHE A 169 -21.10 0.82 9.24
C PHE A 169 -19.73 0.19 8.95
N ILE A 170 -18.84 0.16 9.96
CA ILE A 170 -17.52 -0.47 9.84
C ILE A 170 -17.61 -1.97 10.13
N PHE A 171 -18.37 -2.36 11.16
CA PHE A 171 -18.54 -3.77 11.55
C PHE A 171 -20.02 -4.15 11.61
N PRO A 172 -20.59 -4.65 10.50
CA PRO A 172 -21.92 -5.23 10.51
C PRO A 172 -22.06 -6.28 11.63
N PRO A 173 -23.25 -6.43 12.24
CA PRO A 173 -23.47 -7.36 13.36
C PRO A 173 -23.02 -8.80 13.07
N PHE A 174 -23.10 -9.22 11.80
CA PHE A 174 -22.84 -10.57 11.32
C PHE A 174 -21.53 -10.71 10.54
N ASP A 175 -20.59 -9.79 10.73
CA ASP A 175 -19.33 -9.85 10.03
C ASP A 175 -18.47 -11.05 10.50
N LYS A 176 -18.13 -11.92 9.55
CA LYS A 176 -17.27 -13.11 9.75
C LYS A 176 -15.85 -12.76 10.16
N SER A 177 -15.43 -11.51 9.98
CA SER A 177 -14.10 -11.01 10.36
C SER A 177 -13.98 -10.75 11.87
N ARG A 178 -15.08 -10.58 12.60
CA ARG A 178 -15.10 -10.25 14.05
C ARG A 178 -14.21 -11.14 14.92
N PRO A 179 -14.18 -12.48 14.76
CA PRO A 179 -13.30 -13.34 15.55
C PRO A 179 -11.80 -13.06 15.33
N ALA A 180 -11.42 -12.60 14.13
CA ALA A 180 -10.03 -12.22 13.84
C ALA A 180 -9.61 -10.97 14.61
N TYR A 181 -10.48 -9.95 14.69
CA TYR A 181 -10.26 -8.77 15.51
C TYR A 181 -10.18 -9.12 17.00
N ASP A 182 -11.03 -10.04 17.48
CA ASP A 182 -10.98 -10.51 18.87
C ASP A 182 -9.68 -11.25 19.18
N LYS A 183 -9.13 -12.00 18.21
CA LYS A 183 -7.82 -12.64 18.36
C LYS A 183 -6.70 -11.59 18.50
N ILE A 184 -6.75 -10.53 17.70
CA ILE A 184 -5.79 -9.41 17.76
C ILE A 184 -5.91 -8.63 19.08
N LEU A 185 -7.14 -8.39 19.56
CA LEU A 185 -7.36 -7.69 20.84
C LEU A 185 -6.85 -8.47 22.05
N LYS A 186 -6.80 -9.80 21.98
CA LYS A 186 -6.25 -10.67 23.02
C LYS A 186 -4.72 -10.72 23.01
N ASP A 187 -4.11 -10.45 21.86
CA ASP A 187 -2.65 -10.44 21.71
C ASP A 187 -2.11 -9.05 22.06
N GLU A 188 -1.37 -8.94 23.16
CA GLU A 188 -0.87 -7.66 23.66
C GLU A 188 0.10 -6.99 22.68
N THR A 189 0.87 -7.77 21.91
CA THR A 189 1.83 -7.25 20.94
C THR A 189 1.10 -6.61 19.76
N LEU A 190 0.18 -7.35 19.15
CA LEU A 190 -0.62 -6.89 18.02
C LEU A 190 -1.56 -5.75 18.42
N ARG A 191 -2.08 -5.79 19.66
CA ARG A 191 -2.91 -4.71 20.20
C ARG A 191 -2.11 -3.42 20.32
N LYS A 192 -0.88 -3.43 20.83
CA LYS A 192 -0.02 -2.23 20.91
C LYS A 192 0.30 -1.67 19.52
N ILE A 193 0.66 -2.55 18.58
CA ILE A 193 0.96 -2.20 17.19
C ILE A 193 -0.25 -1.53 16.50
N ALA A 194 -1.44 -2.10 16.69
CA ALA A 194 -2.65 -1.61 16.07
C ALA A 194 -3.36 -0.49 16.86
N LEU A 195 -2.97 -0.23 18.11
CA LEU A 195 -3.47 0.86 18.95
C LEU A 195 -2.30 1.72 19.47
N ASN A 196 -1.39 2.11 18.59
CA ASN A 196 -0.20 2.89 19.00
C ASN A 196 -0.56 4.27 19.56
N ASP A 197 -1.73 4.79 19.22
CA ASP A 197 -2.14 6.13 19.57
C ASP A 197 -3.13 6.14 20.74
N ALA A 198 -2.59 6.37 21.94
CA ALA A 198 -3.33 6.48 23.19
C ALA A 198 -4.39 7.60 23.18
N GLN A 199 -4.31 8.56 22.24
CA GLN A 199 -5.26 9.65 22.12
C GLN A 199 -6.62 9.22 21.55
N TYR A 200 -6.71 8.02 20.97
CA TYR A 200 -7.99 7.45 20.56
C TYR A 200 -8.74 6.76 21.71
N ILE A 201 -8.11 6.58 22.88
CA ILE A 201 -8.74 5.90 24.01
C ILE A 201 -9.46 6.95 24.88
N ASP A 202 -10.76 7.13 24.63
CA ASP A 202 -11.65 7.81 25.57
C ASP A 202 -11.90 6.87 26.75
N LYS A 203 -11.17 7.11 27.86
CA LYS A 203 -11.26 6.34 29.10
C LYS A 203 -12.69 6.27 29.64
N SER A 204 -13.55 7.25 29.33
CA SER A 204 -14.96 7.25 29.77
C SER A 204 -15.83 6.21 29.06
N GLN A 205 -15.44 5.77 27.86
CA GLN A 205 -16.16 4.72 27.12
C GLN A 205 -15.66 3.31 27.46
N GLU A 206 -14.47 3.20 28.06
CA GLU A 206 -13.85 1.94 28.49
C GLU A 206 -14.62 1.28 29.66
N GLU A 207 -15.24 2.10 30.51
CA GLU A 207 -15.99 1.65 31.70
C GLU A 207 -17.33 0.93 31.40
N LYS A 208 -17.82 0.95 30.15
CA LYS A 208 -19.08 0.27 29.78
C LYS A 208 -18.81 -1.13 29.22
N PRO A 209 -19.23 -2.23 29.88
CA PRO A 209 -18.76 -3.59 29.57
C PRO A 209 -19.09 -4.12 28.17
N ASN A 210 -20.27 -3.80 27.61
CA ASN A 210 -20.66 -4.20 26.25
C ASN A 210 -20.27 -3.17 25.17
N LEU A 211 -20.05 -1.91 25.57
CA LEU A 211 -19.59 -0.86 24.67
C LEU A 211 -18.08 -0.96 24.44
N GLY A 212 -17.34 -1.36 25.48
CA GLY A 212 -15.89 -1.51 25.47
C GLY A 212 -15.39 -2.45 24.38
N LYS A 213 -15.91 -3.67 24.22
CA LYS A 213 -15.38 -4.61 23.20
C LYS A 213 -15.49 -4.06 21.78
N GLU A 214 -16.63 -3.47 21.46
CA GLU A 214 -16.89 -2.99 20.11
C GLU A 214 -16.22 -1.63 19.86
N TYR A 215 -16.09 -0.80 20.90
CA TYR A 215 -15.24 0.38 20.88
C TYR A 215 -13.79 0.00 20.55
N HIS A 216 -13.24 -1.01 21.22
CA HIS A 216 -11.89 -1.52 20.95
C HIS A 216 -11.73 -2.11 19.55
N ARG A 217 -12.73 -2.82 19.02
CA ARG A 217 -12.71 -3.30 17.62
C ARG A 217 -12.68 -2.14 16.64
N MET A 218 -13.49 -1.11 16.89
CA MET A 218 -13.49 0.10 16.07
C MET A 218 -12.13 0.79 16.12
N LEU A 219 -11.57 1.00 17.31
CA LEU A 219 -10.20 1.53 17.46
C LEU A 219 -9.16 0.70 16.71
N LEU A 220 -9.26 -0.62 16.81
CA LEU A 220 -8.37 -1.55 16.13
C LEU A 220 -8.49 -1.40 14.61
N ALA A 221 -9.71 -1.18 14.08
CA ALA A 221 -9.92 -0.90 12.67
C ALA A 221 -9.25 0.41 12.22
N PHE A 222 -9.35 1.47 13.01
CA PHE A 222 -8.68 2.74 12.72
C PHE A 222 -7.16 2.54 12.62
N GLY A 223 -6.54 1.90 13.61
CA GLY A 223 -5.10 1.69 13.56
C GLY A 223 -4.64 0.68 12.50
N LEU A 224 -5.40 -0.39 12.24
CA LEU A 224 -5.12 -1.30 11.11
C LEU A 224 -5.25 -0.60 9.75
N SER A 225 -6.17 0.35 9.63
CA SER A 225 -6.32 1.20 8.43
C SER A 225 -5.25 2.30 8.31
N GLY A 226 -4.39 2.44 9.32
CA GLY A 226 -3.35 3.47 9.36
C GLY A 226 -3.84 4.87 9.72
N ALA A 227 -5.08 5.01 10.20
CA ALA A 227 -5.65 6.28 10.67
C ALA A 227 -5.06 6.67 12.04
N TYR A 228 -3.79 7.06 12.07
CA TYR A 228 -3.12 7.56 13.28
C TYR A 228 -3.21 9.08 13.35
N ASN A 229 -3.40 9.66 14.54
CA ASN A 229 -3.32 11.12 14.64
C ASN A 229 -1.88 11.54 14.37
N ARG A 230 -1.71 12.33 13.32
CA ARG A 230 -0.42 12.91 12.94
C ARG A 230 -0.56 14.40 12.96
N ASP A 231 0.54 15.05 13.31
CA ASP A 231 0.63 16.47 13.08
C ASP A 231 0.67 16.77 11.57
N LEU A 232 0.30 17.99 11.18
CA LEU A 232 0.28 18.40 9.77
C LEU A 232 1.66 18.24 9.12
N ILE A 233 2.74 18.48 9.87
CA ILE A 233 4.12 18.32 9.43
C ILE A 233 4.44 16.84 9.20
N ASP A 234 4.05 15.97 10.14
CA ASP A 234 4.29 14.52 10.04
C ASP A 234 3.50 13.89 8.89
N GLU A 235 2.28 14.37 8.65
CA GLU A 235 1.45 13.95 7.51
C GLU A 235 2.10 14.34 6.18
N VAL A 236 2.61 15.58 6.08
CA VAL A 236 3.35 16.03 4.90
C VAL A 236 4.59 15.17 4.69
N ALA A 237 5.41 14.96 5.72
CA ALA A 237 6.61 14.14 5.63
C ALA A 237 6.31 12.69 5.19
N LEU A 238 5.26 12.07 5.76
CA LEU A 238 4.80 10.75 5.35
C LEU A 238 4.40 10.74 3.87
N GLN A 239 3.65 11.75 3.44
CA GLN A 239 3.15 11.84 2.08
C GLN A 239 4.29 12.02 1.07
N GLU A 240 5.34 12.80 1.42
CA GLU A 240 6.55 12.90 0.60
C GLU A 240 7.22 11.53 0.42
N LEU A 241 7.42 10.80 1.53
CA LEU A 241 8.01 9.46 1.51
C LEU A 241 7.16 8.49 0.70
N SER A 242 5.83 8.57 0.82
CA SER A 242 4.89 7.75 0.05
C SER A 242 5.01 8.02 -1.45
N ILE A 243 5.14 9.28 -1.86
CA ILE A 243 5.34 9.67 -3.26
C ILE A 243 6.68 9.15 -3.78
N ILE A 244 7.78 9.33 -3.03
CA ILE A 244 9.11 8.86 -3.41
C ILE A 244 9.10 7.35 -3.60
N ARG A 245 8.54 6.62 -2.62
CA ARG A 245 8.38 5.17 -2.69
C ARG A 245 7.58 4.76 -3.92
N SER A 246 6.40 5.36 -4.11
CA SER A 246 5.50 5.04 -5.21
C SER A 246 6.19 5.25 -6.56
N ASN A 247 6.95 6.34 -6.72
CA ASN A 247 7.75 6.61 -7.92
C ASN A 247 8.82 5.55 -8.18
N ILE A 248 9.59 5.16 -7.15
CA ILE A 248 10.65 4.14 -7.29
C ILE A 248 10.06 2.79 -7.70
N ILE A 249 8.96 2.39 -7.05
CA ILE A 249 8.28 1.13 -7.36
C ILE A 249 7.65 1.18 -8.76
N LEU A 250 6.98 2.28 -9.11
CA LEU A 250 6.35 2.44 -10.42
C LEU A 250 7.38 2.40 -11.56
N ARG A 251 8.54 3.05 -11.40
CA ARG A 251 9.65 2.98 -12.37
C ARG A 251 10.13 1.55 -12.56
N ARG A 252 10.33 0.81 -11.47
CA ARG A 252 10.74 -0.60 -11.51
C ARG A 252 9.69 -1.47 -12.20
N LEU A 253 8.43 -1.28 -11.83
CA LEU A 253 7.29 -2.01 -12.37
C LEU A 253 7.17 -1.79 -13.87
N LEU A 254 7.26 -0.54 -14.34
CA LEU A 254 7.25 -0.20 -15.77
C LEU A 254 8.38 -0.89 -16.53
N MET A 255 9.62 -0.85 -16.01
CA MET A 255 10.75 -1.52 -16.66
C MET A 255 10.58 -3.04 -16.72
N ARG A 256 10.06 -3.67 -15.66
CA ARG A 256 9.80 -5.12 -15.66
C ARG A 256 8.65 -5.50 -16.57
N TYR A 257 7.62 -4.67 -16.63
CA TYR A 257 6.48 -4.85 -17.51
C TYR A 257 6.90 -4.78 -18.99
N ILE A 258 7.70 -3.78 -19.38
CA ILE A 258 8.26 -3.69 -20.74
C ILE A 258 9.11 -4.93 -21.05
N LYS A 259 9.97 -5.38 -20.11
CA LYS A 259 10.75 -6.61 -20.28
C LYS A 259 9.87 -7.84 -20.47
N ALA A 260 8.79 -7.96 -19.69
CA ALA A 260 7.84 -9.07 -19.81
C ALA A 260 7.14 -9.07 -21.17
N ILE A 261 6.72 -7.90 -21.66
CA ILE A 261 6.14 -7.77 -23.01
C ILE A 261 7.15 -8.17 -24.09
N LEU A 262 8.37 -7.62 -24.04
CA LEU A 262 9.40 -7.92 -25.04
C LEU A 262 9.76 -9.40 -25.04
N LEU A 263 9.84 -10.04 -23.87
CA LEU A 263 10.06 -11.48 -23.76
C LEU A 263 8.91 -12.25 -24.39
N ILE A 264 7.65 -11.93 -24.08
CA ILE A 264 6.49 -12.58 -24.69
C ILE A 264 6.52 -12.44 -26.21
N ILE A 265 6.76 -11.23 -26.73
CA ILE A 265 6.85 -10.98 -28.19
C ILE A 265 7.98 -11.83 -28.79
N TRP A 266 9.17 -11.81 -28.19
CA TRP A 266 10.32 -12.57 -28.69
C TRP A 266 10.07 -14.08 -28.69
N THR A 267 9.48 -14.62 -27.62
CA THR A 267 9.09 -16.04 -27.58
C THR A 267 8.01 -16.37 -28.58
N SER A 268 7.10 -15.43 -28.87
CA SER A 268 6.07 -15.61 -29.91
C SER A 268 6.69 -15.75 -31.28
N VAL A 269 7.62 -14.85 -31.62
CA VAL A 269 8.29 -14.82 -32.93
C VAL A 269 9.13 -16.08 -33.17
N ILE A 270 9.75 -16.65 -32.13
CA ILE A 270 10.50 -17.90 -32.28
C ILE A 270 9.58 -19.10 -32.57
N PHE A 271 8.34 -19.03 -32.10
CA PHE A 271 7.37 -20.11 -32.18
C PHE A 271 6.44 -20.03 -33.39
N LEU A 272 6.50 -18.93 -34.15
CA LEU A 272 5.74 -18.67 -35.37
C LEU A 272 6.59 -19.01 -36.59
#